data_AF-A0A1I1MS10-F1
#
_entry.id   AF-A0A1I1MS10-F1
#
_cell.length_a   1.000
_cell.length_b   1.000
_cell.length_c   1.000
_cell.angle_alpha   90.00
_cell.angle_beta   90.00
_cell.angle_gamma   90.00
#
_symmetry.space_group_name_H-M   'P 1'
#
loop_
_entity.id
_entity.type
_entity.pdbx_description
1 polymer ?
#
loop_
_entity_poly.entity_id
_entity_poly.type
_entity_poly.pdbx_seq_one_letter_code
_entity_poly.pdbx_strand_id
1 'polypeptide(L)' 'MSAPTTNIERQAGNHRAPIWGILAALVFGGLMGAAITFSATNTDDPEGANAQIDGRTGAVVETE' A
#
# COMPACT_ATOMS: atom_id res chain seq x y z
N MET A 1 13.91 -13.39 45.05
CA MET A 1 12.44 -13.31 45.10
C MET A 1 11.93 -13.44 43.66
N SER A 2 11.23 -14.52 43.33
CA SER A 2 10.53 -14.65 42.04
C SER A 2 9.32 -13.72 42.05
N ALA A 3 9.17 -12.89 41.02
CA ALA A 3 8.10 -11.90 40.95
C ALA A 3 6.72 -12.59 40.93
N PRO A 4 5.69 -12.01 41.56
CA PRO A 4 4.34 -12.59 41.58
C PRO A 4 3.81 -12.74 40.16
N THR A 5 3.35 -13.94 39.78
CA THR A 5 2.76 -14.26 38.47
C THR A 5 1.33 -13.71 38.30
N THR A 6 0.85 -12.92 39.27
CA THR A 6 -0.57 -12.61 39.51
C THR A 6 -1.23 -11.64 38.52
N ASN A 7 -0.59 -11.30 37.40
CA ASN A 7 -1.14 -10.32 36.45
C ASN A 7 -0.91 -10.67 34.97
N ILE A 8 -0.34 -11.83 34.66
CA ILE A 8 0.01 -12.18 33.27
C ILE A 8 -1.24 -12.50 32.46
N GLU A 9 -2.18 -13.26 33.01
CA GLU A 9 -3.42 -13.66 32.33
C GLU A 9 -4.33 -12.46 32.07
N ARG A 10 -4.42 -11.54 33.05
CA ARG A 10 -5.18 -10.29 32.92
C ARG A 10 -4.55 -9.36 31.88
N GLN A 11 -3.22 -9.22 31.88
CA GLN A 11 -2.53 -8.43 30.86
C GLN A 11 -2.67 -9.05 29.47
N ALA A 12 -2.50 -10.37 29.33
CA ALA A 12 -2.71 -11.06 28.06
C ALA A 12 -4.15 -10.84 27.53
N GLY A 13 -5.15 -10.90 28.41
CA GLY A 13 -6.55 -10.62 28.06
C GLY A 13 -6.79 -9.20 27.55
N ASN A 14 -6.17 -8.19 28.18
CA ASN A 14 -6.36 -6.79 27.81
C ASN A 14 -5.60 -6.40 26.53
N HIS A 15 -4.44 -7.03 26.29
CA HIS A 15 -3.59 -6.67 25.14
C HIS A 15 -3.87 -7.50 23.89
N ARG A 16 -4.58 -8.64 24.00
CA ARG A 16 -4.87 -9.49 22.82
C ARG A 16 -5.54 -8.69 21.69
N ALA A 17 -6.56 -7.90 22.00
CA ALA A 17 -7.32 -7.17 20.98
C ALA A 17 -6.48 -6.04 20.34
N PRO A 18 -5.78 -5.18 21.11
CA PRO A 18 -4.83 -4.22 20.55
C PRO A 18 -3.72 -4.88 19.70
N ILE A 19 -3.14 -5.99 20.15
CA ILE A 19 -2.08 -6.70 19.40
C ILE A 19 -2.61 -7.19 18.05
N TRP A 20 -3.80 -7.80 18.03
CA TRP A 20 -4.43 -8.21 16.78
C TRP A 20 -4.78 -7.03 15.87
N GLY A 21 -5.19 -5.89 16.43
CA GLY A 21 -5.43 -4.67 15.66
C GLY A 21 -4.16 -4.13 15.00
N ILE A 22 -3.04 -4.10 15.73
CA ILE A 22 -1.73 -3.71 15.19
C ILE A 22 -1.30 -4.69 14.09
N LEU A 23 -1.44 -6.00 14.31
CA LEU A 23 -1.09 -7.00 13.32
C LEU A 23 -1.94 -6.86 12.05
N ALA A 24 -3.24 -6.62 12.18
CA ALA A 24 -4.12 -6.37 11.04
C ALA A 24 -3.72 -5.09 10.27
N ALA A 25 -3.36 -4.01 10.98
CA ALA A 25 -2.90 -2.78 10.36
C ALA A 25 -1.58 -2.97 9.60
N LEU A 26 -0.64 -3.74 10.16
CA LEU A 26 0.63 -4.07 9.48
C LEU A 26 0.41 -4.91 8.23
N VAL A 27 -0.47 -5.92 8.30
CA VAL A 27 -0.83 -6.75 7.14
C VAL A 27 -1.47 -5.90 6.05
N PHE A 28 -2.46 -5.07 6.42
CA PHE A 28 -3.14 -4.20 5.47
C PHE A 28 -2.18 -3.19 4.82
N GLY A 29 -1.37 -2.50 5.62
CA GLY A 29 -0.36 -1.57 5.13
C GLY A 29 0.66 -2.23 4.21
N GLY A 30 1.12 -3.44 4.56
CA GLY A 30 2.04 -4.22 3.74
C GLY A 30 1.43 -4.63 2.39
N LEU A 31 0.19 -5.11 2.38
CA LEU A 31 -0.54 -5.44 1.15
C LEU A 31 -0.75 -4.21 0.27
N MET A 32 -1.15 -3.08 0.85
CA MET A 32 -1.35 -1.84 0.11
C MET A 32 -0.03 -1.33 -0.48
N GLY A 33 1.04 -1.32 0.32
CA GLY A 33 2.38 -0.93 -0.15
C GLY A 33 2.89 -1.82 -1.28
N ALA A 34 2.67 -3.13 -1.18
CA ALA A 34 2.99 -4.08 -2.25
C ALA A 34 2.17 -3.82 -3.51
N ALA A 35 0.85 -3.57 -3.40
CA ALA A 35 -0.02 -3.27 -4.53
C ALA A 35 0.38 -1.97 -5.25
N ILE A 36 0.70 -0.91 -4.49
CA ILE A 36 1.18 0.36 -5.04
C ILE A 36 2.51 0.14 -5.77
N THR A 37 3.44 -0.57 -5.13
CA THR A 37 4.76 -0.86 -5.72
C THR A 37 4.60 -1.63 -7.01
N PHE A 38 3.79 -2.68 -7.00
CA PHE A 38 3.49 -3.47 -8.18
C PHE A 38 2.86 -2.62 -9.29
N SER A 39 1.84 -1.83 -9.00
CA SER A 39 1.23 -0.94 -10.01
C SER A 39 2.22 0.05 -10.59
N ALA A 40 3.10 0.62 -9.77
CA ALA A 40 4.08 1.61 -10.21
C ALA A 40 5.19 1.00 -11.09
N THR A 41 5.62 -0.24 -10.80
CA THR A 41 6.69 -0.89 -11.56
C THR A 41 6.19 -1.68 -12.77
N ASN A 42 4.90 -2.00 -12.81
CA ASN A 42 4.33 -2.94 -13.77
C ASN A 42 3.32 -2.24 -14.71
N THR A 43 3.73 -1.09 -15.24
CA THR A 43 2.95 -0.27 -16.18
C THR A 43 3.44 -0.49 -17.61
N ASP A 44 2.50 -0.67 -18.54
CA ASP A 44 2.75 -0.56 -20.00
C ASP A 44 2.80 0.94 -20.38
N ASP A 45 3.54 1.32 -21.42
CA ASP A 45 3.64 2.72 -21.86
C ASP A 45 2.23 3.34 -22.04
N PRO A 46 2.00 4.60 -21.61
CA PRO A 46 0.69 5.23 -21.75
C PRO A 46 0.23 5.21 -23.21
N GLU A 47 -1.00 4.75 -23.47
CA GLU A 47 -1.57 4.81 -24.81
C GLU A 47 -1.58 6.26 -25.31
N GLY A 48 -0.88 6.50 -26.42
CA GLY A 48 -0.75 7.85 -26.98
C GLY A 48 0.23 8.76 -26.23
N ALA A 49 1.20 8.23 -25.49
CA ALA A 49 2.30 9.03 -24.92
C ALA A 49 3.01 9.89 -25.98
N ASN A 50 3.07 9.38 -27.21
CA ASN A 50 3.64 10.03 -28.38
C ASN A 50 2.61 10.86 -29.17
N ALA A 51 1.34 10.88 -28.77
CA ALA A 51 0.30 11.60 -29.50
C ALA A 51 0.26 13.07 -29.04
N GLN A 52 0.62 13.98 -29.92
CA GLN A 52 0.50 15.43 -29.71
C GLN A 52 -0.60 16.01 -30.59
N ILE A 53 -1.36 16.98 -30.07
CA ILE A 53 -2.33 17.75 -30.86
C ILE A 53 -1.63 18.94 -31.52
N ASP A 54 -1.68 19.03 -32.86
CA ASP A 54 -1.22 20.22 -33.57
C ASP A 54 -2.18 21.39 -33.30
N GLY A 55 -1.72 22.40 -32.56
CA GLY A 55 -2.53 23.56 -32.18
C GLY A 55 -3.02 24.43 -33.35
N ARG A 56 -2.52 24.22 -34.58
CA ARG A 56 -2.97 24.93 -35.78
C ARG A 56 -4.09 24.22 -36.54
N THR A 57 -4.14 22.89 -36.47
CA THR A 57 -5.02 22.06 -37.31
C THR A 57 -5.96 21.16 -36.51
N GLY A 58 -5.68 20.93 -35.23
CA GLY A 58 -6.40 19.99 -34.38
C GLY A 58 -6.12 18.52 -34.69
N ALA A 59 -5.18 18.23 -35.60
CA ALA A 59 -4.80 16.86 -35.93
C ALA A 59 -3.93 16.24 -34.83
N VAL A 60 -4.08 14.92 -34.63
CA VAL A 60 -3.17 14.12 -33.81
C VAL A 60 -1.92 13.83 -34.63
N VAL A 61 -0.75 14.11 -34.07
CA VAL A 61 0.57 13.88 -34.67
C VAL A 61 1.37 12.99 -33.73
N GLU A 62 2.03 11.96 -34.26
CA GLU A 62 2.91 11.09 -33.48
C GLU A 62 4.31 11.75 -33.37
N THR A 63 4.84 11.86 -32.16
CA THR A 63 6.16 12.41 -31.84
C THR A 63 7.11 11.28 -31.46
N GLU A 64 8.36 11.37 -31.91
CA GLU A 64 9.44 10.39 -31.59
C GLU A 64 9.92 10.48 -30.13
#